data_AF-A0A970FCV1-F1
#
_entry.id   AF-A0A970FCV1-F1
#
_cell.length_a   1.000
_cell.length_b   1.000
_cell.length_c   1.000
_cell.angle_alpha   90.00
_cell.angle_beta   90.00
_cell.angle_gamma   90.00
#
_symmetry.space_group_name_H-M   'P 1'
#
loop_
_entity.id
_entity.type
_entity.pdbx_description
1 polymer ?
#
loop_
_entity_poly.entity_id
_entity_poly.type
_entity_poly.pdbx_seq_one_letter_code
_entity_poly.pdbx_strand_id
1 'polypeptide(L)'
;MQRHFTAVITVLLIWVLLGVATTDALSCNAAPETIGSFNRESTVYKSGYNGEYWESRYVRPQDQSVFLLRQYTAELNYSLASPIESFELDGTTIWHYSYPMNISEENRTIRIQIYLYYWEQGDCYLELEGGNRQILLDSLAALIAVKKGVEQ
;
A
#
# COMPACT_ATOMS: atom_id res chain seq x y z
N MET A 1 50.58 -27.36 -39.76
CA MET A 1 49.63 -28.50 -39.75
C MET A 1 49.49 -29.00 -38.33
N GLN A 2 48.32 -29.55 -38.03
CA GLN A 2 47.91 -30.24 -36.79
C GLN A 2 47.54 -29.42 -35.56
N ARG A 3 46.33 -29.75 -35.10
CA ARG A 3 45.54 -29.25 -33.98
C ARG A 3 46.01 -29.91 -32.69
N HIS A 4 45.67 -29.34 -31.54
CA HIS A 4 44.77 -29.93 -30.53
C HIS A 4 44.86 -29.24 -29.15
N PHE A 5 43.69 -28.77 -28.66
CA PHE A 5 43.12 -28.92 -27.29
C PHE A 5 43.89 -28.35 -26.08
N THR A 6 43.35 -27.68 -25.04
CA THR A 6 42.02 -27.21 -24.57
C THR A 6 42.32 -26.23 -23.42
N ALA A 7 41.61 -25.11 -23.23
CA ALA A 7 40.66 -24.84 -22.14
C ALA A 7 40.27 -23.35 -22.32
N VAL A 8 39.04 -22.96 -22.67
CA VAL A 8 37.78 -22.99 -21.90
C VAL A 8 37.94 -22.46 -20.47
N ILE A 9 37.90 -21.14 -20.31
CA ILE A 9 37.28 -20.50 -19.15
C ILE A 9 36.40 -19.36 -19.66
N THR A 10 35.11 -19.66 -19.72
CA THR A 10 34.00 -18.73 -19.90
C THR A 10 33.91 -17.87 -18.65
N VAL A 11 34.26 -16.57 -18.73
CA VAL A 11 33.90 -15.59 -17.71
C VAL A 11 32.63 -14.88 -18.19
N LEU A 12 31.50 -15.53 -17.94
CA LEU A 12 30.18 -14.93 -18.03
C LEU A 12 29.94 -14.18 -16.71
N LEU A 13 30.48 -12.97 -16.58
CA LEU A 13 30.12 -12.08 -15.47
C LEU A 13 28.93 -11.24 -15.93
N ILE A 14 27.76 -11.82 -15.66
CA ILE A 14 26.43 -11.25 -15.81
C ILE A 14 26.38 -9.92 -15.04
N TRP A 15 26.57 -8.82 -15.76
CA TRP A 15 26.05 -7.52 -15.35
C TRP A 15 24.60 -7.44 -15.79
N VAL A 16 23.73 -8.10 -15.02
CA VAL A 16 22.31 -7.78 -15.01
C VAL A 16 22.05 -7.13 -13.67
N LEU A 17 22.33 -5.83 -13.63
CA LEU A 17 21.67 -4.88 -12.74
C LEU A 17 20.18 -4.88 -13.09
N LEU A 18 19.48 -5.95 -12.74
CA LEU A 18 18.06 -5.87 -12.47
C LEU A 18 17.98 -5.42 -11.02
N GLY A 19 17.70 -4.13 -10.83
CA GLY A 19 17.06 -3.68 -9.61
C GLY A 19 15.77 -4.46 -9.46
N VAL A 20 15.84 -5.58 -8.75
CA VAL A 20 14.65 -6.20 -8.19
C VAL A 20 14.19 -5.22 -7.14
N ALA A 21 13.32 -4.29 -7.54
CA ALA A 21 12.39 -3.70 -6.61
C ALA A 21 11.67 -4.89 -6.00
N THR A 22 12.05 -5.26 -4.78
CA THR A 22 11.35 -6.30 -4.03
C THR A 22 9.95 -5.77 -3.84
N THR A 23 9.02 -6.24 -4.67
CA THR A 23 7.59 -6.08 -4.43
C THR A 23 7.29 -6.95 -3.24
N ASP A 24 7.58 -6.46 -2.04
CA ASP A 24 7.16 -7.12 -0.82
C ASP A 24 5.64 -7.29 -0.91
N ALA A 25 5.21 -8.54 -0.94
CA ALA A 25 3.81 -8.89 -0.96
C ALA A 25 3.13 -8.20 0.24
N LEU A 26 1.93 -7.66 0.00
CA LEU A 26 1.07 -7.20 1.10
C LEU A 26 0.81 -8.39 2.03
N SER A 27 1.45 -8.36 3.18
CA SER A 27 1.17 -9.25 4.31
C SER A 27 0.76 -8.37 5.48
N CYS A 28 0.01 -8.89 6.46
CA CYS A 28 -0.46 -8.03 7.56
C CYS A 28 0.64 -7.34 8.35
N ASN A 29 1.86 -7.86 8.31
CA ASN A 29 3.00 -7.32 9.05
C ASN A 29 4.05 -6.65 8.15
N ALA A 30 3.85 -6.61 6.83
CA ALA A 30 4.75 -5.93 5.92
C ALA A 30 3.96 -5.26 4.78
N ALA A 31 4.02 -3.93 4.77
CA ALA A 31 3.60 -3.13 3.63
C ALA A 31 4.73 -3.03 2.59
N PRO A 32 4.45 -2.76 1.31
CA PRO A 32 5.49 -2.54 0.31
C PRO A 32 6.26 -1.24 0.54
N GLU A 33 7.54 -1.17 0.17
CA GLU A 33 8.30 0.10 0.24
C GLU A 33 7.77 1.18 -0.69
N THR A 34 7.11 0.78 -1.79
CA THR A 34 6.57 1.71 -2.80
C THR A 34 5.18 1.30 -3.25
N ILE A 35 4.31 2.29 -3.48
CA ILE A 35 2.98 2.10 -4.08
C ILE A 35 2.84 3.14 -5.19
N GLY A 36 2.88 2.69 -6.45
CA GLY A 36 2.91 3.61 -7.60
C GLY A 36 4.08 4.59 -7.49
N SER A 37 3.79 5.89 -7.39
CA SER A 37 4.78 6.96 -7.23
C SER A 37 5.05 7.38 -5.78
N PHE A 38 4.46 6.68 -4.80
CA PHE A 38 4.66 6.96 -3.39
C PHE A 38 5.73 6.07 -2.79
N ASN A 39 6.52 6.66 -1.91
CA ASN A 39 7.50 5.96 -1.09
C ASN A 39 6.96 5.85 0.34
N ARG A 40 7.19 4.71 0.98
CA ARG A 40 6.95 4.54 2.40
C ARG A 40 7.98 5.35 3.19
N GLU A 41 7.49 6.23 4.06
CA GLU A 41 8.35 7.06 4.91
C GLU A 41 8.51 6.44 6.30
N SER A 42 7.47 5.80 6.82
CA SER A 42 7.48 5.19 8.15
C SER A 42 6.48 4.07 8.26
N THR A 43 6.77 3.09 9.11
CA THR A 43 5.82 2.08 9.59
C THR A 43 5.84 2.05 11.11
N VAL A 44 4.67 2.16 11.72
CA VAL A 44 4.49 2.16 13.17
C VAL A 44 3.38 1.21 13.58
N TYR A 45 3.60 0.49 14.68
CA TYR A 45 2.54 -0.34 15.28
C TYR A 45 1.71 0.50 16.24
N LYS A 46 0.39 0.39 16.15
CA LYS A 46 -0.58 1.14 16.95
C LYS A 46 -1.64 0.22 17.54
N SER A 47 -2.07 0.55 18.75
CA SER A 47 -3.27 -0.01 19.38
C SER A 47 -4.36 1.05 19.36
N GLY A 48 -5.44 0.83 18.61
CA GLY A 48 -6.55 1.76 18.46
C GLY A 48 -7.90 1.16 18.89
N TYR A 49 -8.95 1.98 18.80
CA TYR A 49 -10.33 1.55 19.13
C TYR A 49 -10.80 0.37 18.28
N ASN A 50 -10.37 0.33 17.02
CA ASN A 50 -10.70 -0.72 16.06
C ASN A 50 -9.75 -1.93 16.14
N GLY A 51 -8.89 -1.98 17.16
CA GLY A 51 -7.90 -3.05 17.33
C GLY A 51 -6.47 -2.62 17.03
N GLU A 52 -5.59 -3.61 16.97
CA GLU A 52 -4.16 -3.44 16.75
C GLU A 52 -3.84 -3.48 15.25
N TYR A 53 -2.92 -2.61 14.81
CA TYR A 53 -2.55 -2.52 13.40
C TYR A 53 -1.15 -1.96 13.18
N TRP A 54 -0.60 -2.29 12.01
CA TRP A 54 0.53 -1.57 11.44
C TRP A 54 0.03 -0.43 10.56
N GLU A 55 0.52 0.78 10.80
CA GLU A 55 0.27 1.95 9.97
C GLU A 55 1.53 2.33 9.20
N SER A 56 1.43 2.32 7.88
CA SER A 56 2.47 2.79 6.98
C SER A 56 2.08 4.13 6.35
N ARG A 57 2.97 5.12 6.47
CA ARG A 57 2.79 6.45 5.87
C ARG A 57 3.49 6.49 4.52
N TYR A 58 2.75 6.89 3.48
CA TYR A 58 3.25 7.01 2.12
C TYR A 58 3.26 8.46 1.67
N VAL A 59 4.36 8.87 1.05
CA VAL A 59 4.57 10.24 0.56
C VAL A 59 4.98 10.21 -0.89
N ARG A 60 4.36 11.08 -1.68
CA ARG A 60 4.79 11.34 -3.05
C ARG A 60 5.81 12.48 -3.06
N PRO A 61 7.07 12.24 -3.46
CA PRO A 61 8.12 13.27 -3.40
C PRO A 61 7.81 14.53 -4.21
N GLN A 62 7.09 14.38 -5.33
CA GLN A 62 6.85 15.45 -6.30
C GLN A 62 5.94 16.56 -5.76
N ASP A 63 4.90 16.20 -5.00
CA ASP A 63 3.87 17.14 -4.55
C ASP A 63 3.58 17.05 -3.04
N GLN A 64 4.34 16.21 -2.31
CA GLN A 64 4.18 15.96 -0.88
C GLN A 64 2.78 15.46 -0.50
N SER A 65 2.04 14.85 -1.44
CA SER A 65 0.79 14.17 -1.13
C SER A 65 1.03 12.99 -0.21
N VAL A 66 0.06 12.72 0.66
CA VAL A 66 0.18 11.72 1.71
C VAL A 66 -1.07 10.85 1.77
N PHE A 67 -0.87 9.56 2.02
CA PHE A 67 -1.92 8.67 2.51
C PHE A 67 -1.34 7.71 3.54
N LEU A 68 -2.24 7.04 4.26
CA LEU A 68 -1.93 6.00 5.23
C LEU A 68 -2.49 4.66 4.74
N LEU A 69 -1.70 3.61 4.91
CA LEU A 69 -2.14 2.22 4.78
C LEU A 69 -2.12 1.59 6.17
N ARG A 70 -3.26 1.13 6.65
CA ARG A 70 -3.39 0.37 7.89
C ARG A 70 -3.67 -1.10 7.58
N GLN A 71 -3.00 -1.99 8.30
CA GLN A 71 -3.08 -3.42 8.11
C GLN A 71 -3.41 -4.08 9.44
N TYR A 72 -4.54 -4.77 9.48
CA TYR A 72 -5.10 -5.39 10.66
C TYR A 72 -5.09 -6.91 10.49
N THR A 73 -4.82 -7.62 11.59
CA THR A 73 -4.89 -9.08 11.66
C THR A 73 -6.26 -9.59 12.10
N ALA A 74 -7.19 -8.69 12.39
CA ALA A 74 -8.55 -9.00 12.82
C ALA A 74 -9.54 -8.12 12.06
N GLU A 75 -10.72 -8.68 11.77
CA GLU A 75 -11.79 -7.97 11.09
C GLU A 75 -12.19 -6.72 11.86
N LEU A 76 -12.35 -5.62 11.14
CA LEU A 76 -12.79 -4.38 11.74
C LEU A 76 -14.31 -4.35 11.85
N ASN A 77 -14.80 -4.28 13.09
CA ASN A 77 -16.20 -4.03 13.32
C ASN A 77 -16.52 -2.52 13.23
N TYR A 78 -16.71 -2.02 12.00
CA TYR A 78 -17.20 -0.66 11.76
C TYR A 78 -18.67 -0.44 12.17
N SER A 79 -19.22 -1.19 13.14
CA SER A 79 -20.61 -1.14 13.62
C SER A 79 -21.25 0.25 13.83
N LEU A 80 -20.46 1.33 13.90
CA LEU A 80 -20.92 2.71 14.03
C LEU A 80 -20.92 3.54 12.72
N ALA A 81 -20.43 3.01 11.60
CA ALA A 81 -20.44 3.67 10.30
C ALA A 81 -20.83 2.64 9.24
N SER A 82 -22.01 2.79 8.63
CA SER A 82 -22.30 2.07 7.38
C SER A 82 -21.45 2.68 6.26
N PRO A 83 -20.93 1.87 5.32
CA PRO A 83 -20.21 2.40 4.17
C PRO A 83 -21.14 3.30 3.35
N ILE A 84 -20.60 4.37 2.80
CA ILE A 84 -21.32 5.27 1.90
C ILE A 84 -21.62 4.55 0.59
N GLU A 85 -20.65 3.79 0.11
CA GLU A 85 -20.77 2.93 -1.07
C GLU A 85 -19.85 1.71 -0.93
N SER A 86 -20.14 0.69 -1.72
CA SER A 86 -19.21 -0.41 -1.99
C SER A 86 -19.11 -0.64 -3.50
N PHE A 87 -17.96 -1.08 -3.98
CA PHE A 87 -17.72 -1.36 -5.39
C PHE A 87 -16.72 -2.49 -5.57
N GLU A 88 -16.72 -3.09 -6.76
CA GLU A 88 -15.77 -4.12 -7.13
C GLU A 88 -14.57 -3.53 -7.87
N LEU A 89 -13.37 -3.94 -7.47
CA LEU A 89 -12.13 -3.64 -8.17
C LEU A 89 -11.32 -4.94 -8.31
N ASP A 90 -11.16 -5.40 -9.56
CA ASP A 90 -10.38 -6.60 -9.86
C ASP A 90 -10.82 -7.87 -9.08
N GLY A 91 -12.13 -7.98 -8.81
CA GLY A 91 -12.73 -9.08 -8.03
C GLY A 91 -12.55 -8.95 -6.52
N THR A 92 -12.12 -7.79 -6.05
CA THR A 92 -12.05 -7.43 -4.63
C THR A 92 -13.15 -6.41 -4.32
N THR A 93 -14.02 -6.75 -3.36
CA THR A 93 -15.01 -5.82 -2.83
C THR A 93 -14.33 -4.76 -1.98
N ILE A 94 -14.60 -3.50 -2.29
CA ILE A 94 -14.08 -2.33 -1.59
C ILE A 94 -15.23 -1.62 -0.90
N TRP A 95 -15.07 -1.34 0.39
CA TRP A 95 -16.02 -0.53 1.16
C TRP A 95 -15.46 0.88 1.36
N HIS A 96 -16.23 1.88 0.94
CA HIS A 96 -15.83 3.30 1.01
C HIS A 96 -16.59 4.03 2.12
N TYR A 97 -15.82 4.72 2.96
CA TYR A 97 -16.29 5.59 4.02
C TYR A 97 -15.71 6.98 3.82
N SER A 98 -16.42 8.01 4.28
CA SER A 98 -15.87 9.36 4.28
C SER A 98 -16.47 10.17 5.43
N TYR A 99 -15.63 11.00 6.06
CA TYR A 99 -16.06 11.87 7.15
C TYR A 99 -15.27 13.20 7.13
N PRO A 100 -15.89 14.32 7.52
CA PRO A 100 -15.19 15.57 7.67
C PRO A 100 -14.27 15.53 8.90
N MET A 101 -13.07 16.08 8.79
CA MET A 101 -12.13 16.25 9.89
C MET A 101 -11.72 17.71 10.01
N ASN A 102 -11.63 18.21 11.24
CA ASN A 102 -11.10 19.53 11.54
C ASN A 102 -9.65 19.38 12.00
N ILE A 103 -8.74 20.08 11.33
CA ILE A 103 -7.35 20.22 11.75
C ILE A 103 -7.19 21.61 12.33
N SER A 104 -6.81 21.69 13.61
CA SER A 104 -6.51 22.96 14.27
C SER A 104 -5.02 23.25 14.14
N GLU A 105 -4.70 24.36 13.48
CA GLU A 105 -3.39 25.00 13.48
C GLU A 105 -3.43 26.21 14.43
N GLU A 106 -2.27 26.73 14.85
CA GLU A 106 -2.16 27.78 15.88
C GLU A 106 -3.10 28.99 15.64
N ASN A 107 -3.36 29.34 14.38
CA ASN A 107 -4.15 30.53 14.02
C ASN A 107 -5.40 30.24 13.16
N ARG A 108 -5.73 28.96 12.89
CA ARG A 108 -6.90 28.61 12.06
C ARG A 108 -7.35 27.17 12.26
N THR A 109 -8.63 26.92 12.01
CA THR A 109 -9.16 25.55 11.83
C THR A 109 -9.43 25.32 10.35
N ILE A 110 -8.83 24.27 9.81
CA ILE A 110 -9.06 23.81 8.43
C ILE A 110 -9.99 22.62 8.50
N ARG A 111 -11.07 22.65 7.74
CA ARG A 111 -11.94 21.49 7.55
C ARG A 111 -11.53 20.76 6.28
N ILE A 112 -11.20 19.48 6.40
CA ILE A 112 -10.87 18.60 5.28
C ILE A 112 -11.87 17.45 5.22
N GLN A 113 -12.05 16.87 4.05
CA GLN A 113 -12.77 15.61 3.88
C GLN A 113 -11.76 14.47 3.93
N ILE A 114 -11.98 13.49 4.80
CA ILE A 114 -11.21 12.24 4.83
C ILE A 114 -11.98 11.18 4.06
N TYR A 115 -11.24 10.43 3.26
CA TYR A 115 -11.70 9.27 2.51
C TYR A 115 -10.99 8.04 3.07
N LEU A 116 -11.74 6.95 3.20
CA LEU A 116 -11.27 5.68 3.75
C LEU A 116 -11.80 4.54 2.86
N TYR A 117 -10.90 3.69 2.40
CA TYR A 117 -11.21 2.49 1.62
C TYR A 117 -10.76 1.25 2.38
N TYR A 118 -11.70 0.38 2.67
CA TYR A 118 -11.47 -0.88 3.39
C TYR A 118 -11.66 -2.07 2.46
N TRP A 119 -10.84 -3.11 2.60
CA TRP A 119 -11.03 -4.38 1.90
C TRP A 119 -10.34 -5.54 2.61
N GLU A 120 -10.71 -6.76 2.21
CA GLU A 120 -10.16 -8.00 2.74
C GLU A 120 -9.19 -8.64 1.75
N GLN A 121 -8.10 -9.20 2.27
CA GLN A 121 -7.09 -9.90 1.49
C GLN A 121 -6.51 -11.08 2.28
N GLY A 122 -7.01 -12.28 2.01
CA GLY A 122 -6.64 -13.48 2.77
C GLY A 122 -7.07 -13.31 4.22
N ASP A 123 -6.14 -13.53 5.16
CA ASP A 123 -6.36 -13.30 6.59
C ASP A 123 -6.05 -11.85 7.02
N CYS A 124 -6.03 -10.93 6.07
CA CYS A 124 -5.68 -9.53 6.29
C CYS A 124 -6.82 -8.58 5.97
N TYR A 125 -6.94 -7.56 6.81
CA TYR A 125 -7.91 -6.50 6.63
C TYR A 125 -7.14 -5.20 6.43
N LEU A 126 -7.43 -4.51 5.33
CA LEU A 126 -6.63 -3.39 4.85
C LEU A 126 -7.49 -2.14 4.78
N GLU A 127 -6.92 -1.02 5.20
CA GLU A 127 -7.57 0.29 5.17
C GLU A 127 -6.63 1.32 4.57
N LEU A 128 -7.12 2.08 3.59
CA LEU A 128 -6.41 3.18 2.95
C LEU A 128 -7.09 4.50 3.30
N GLU A 129 -6.37 5.42 3.93
CA GLU A 129 -6.90 6.70 4.43
C GLU A 129 -6.15 7.90 3.83
N GLY A 130 -6.89 8.94 3.44
CA GLY A 130 -6.29 10.21 3.01
C GLY A 130 -7.29 11.29 2.61
N GLY A 131 -6.76 12.50 2.37
CA GLY A 131 -7.57 13.69 2.04
C GLY A 131 -7.84 13.91 0.55
N ASN A 132 -7.22 13.14 -0.34
CA ASN A 132 -7.38 13.26 -1.79
C ASN A 132 -7.91 11.96 -2.39
N ARG A 133 -9.19 11.96 -2.77
CA ARG A 133 -9.88 10.77 -3.30
C ARG A 133 -9.19 10.14 -4.51
N GLN A 134 -8.71 10.94 -5.46
CA GLN A 134 -8.11 10.41 -6.69
C GLN A 134 -6.81 9.67 -6.38
N ILE A 135 -5.97 10.25 -5.53
CA ILE A 135 -4.72 9.64 -5.07
C ILE A 135 -4.97 8.30 -4.38
N LEU A 136 -6.02 8.21 -3.55
CA LEU A 136 -6.37 6.97 -2.89
C LEU A 136 -6.83 5.90 -3.87
N LEU A 137 -7.66 6.25 -4.86
CA LEU A 137 -8.11 5.30 -5.88
C LEU A 137 -6.95 4.78 -6.72
N ASP A 138 -6.01 5.65 -7.13
CA ASP A 138 -4.82 5.24 -7.88
C ASP A 138 -3.94 4.30 -7.05
N SER A 139 -3.77 4.60 -5.76
CA SER A 139 -2.95 3.80 -4.83
C SER A 139 -3.62 2.46 -4.50
N LEU A 140 -4.95 2.44 -4.36
CA LEU A 140 -5.75 1.23 -4.16
C LEU A 140 -5.61 0.28 -5.35
N ALA A 141 -5.73 0.81 -6.58
CA ALA A 141 -5.53 0.02 -7.79
C ALA A 141 -4.12 -0.59 -7.86
N ALA A 142 -3.09 0.19 -7.50
CA ALA A 142 -1.71 -0.30 -7.44
C ALA A 142 -1.54 -1.42 -6.39
N LEU A 143 -2.12 -1.27 -5.21
CA LEU A 143 -2.08 -2.28 -4.14
C LEU A 143 -2.77 -3.59 -4.54
N ILE A 144 -3.95 -3.50 -5.15
CA ILE A 144 -4.70 -4.68 -5.62
C ILE A 144 -3.99 -5.35 -6.80
N ALA A 145 -3.27 -4.60 -7.64
CA ALA A 145 -2.44 -5.19 -8.69
C ALA A 145 -1.25 -6.00 -8.13
N VAL A 146 -0.61 -5.53 -7.05
CA VAL A 146 0.51 -6.24 -6.40
C VAL A 146 0.05 -7.61 -5.88
N LYS A 147 -1.17 -7.74 -5.36
CA LYS A 147 -1.77 -9.01 -4.93
C LYS A 147 -1.69 -10.09 -6.02
N LYS A 148 -2.01 -9.75 -7.27
CA LYS A 148 -2.03 -10.72 -8.39
C LYS A 148 -0.64 -11.22 -8.81
N GLY A 149 0.42 -10.46 -8.54
CA GLY A 149 1.78 -10.88 -8.84
C GLY A 149 2.33 -11.95 -7.89
N VAL A 150 1.65 -12.20 -6.77
CA VAL A 150 2.06 -13.15 -5.72
C VAL A 150 1.33 -14.50 -5.88
N GLU A 151 0.19 -14.52 -6.57
CA GLU A 151 -0.64 -15.73 -6.79
C GLU A 151 -0.35 -16.45 -8.12
N GLN A 152 0.67 -16.02 -8.90
CA GLN A 152 1.13 -16.68 -10.14
C GLN A 152 2.44 -17.43 -9.92
#